data_AF-A0A7W4Z869-F1
#
_entry.id   AF-A0A7W4Z869-F1
#
_cell.length_a   1.000
_cell.length_b   1.000
_cell.length_c   1.000
_cell.angle_alpha   90.00
_cell.angle_beta   90.00
_cell.angle_gamma   90.00
#
_symmetry.space_group_name_H-M   'P 1'
#
loop_
_entity.id
_entity.type
_entity.pdbx_description
1 polymer ?
#
loop_
_entity_poly.entity_id
_entity_poly.type
_entity_poly.pdbx_seq_one_letter_code
_entity_poly.pdbx_strand_id
1 'polypeptide(L)'
;MNGALDVVNEESVPIVGIFAGQPKDGRMVLLGNNPITHVIDRENFTVWNITQEGHDFHPGTVRHQLSIENGYIVLFTEGLGTGNYPDLNNFIGDRLFSHTHVNSQRRLSPVYRPIGY
;
A
#
# COMPACT_ATOMS: atom_id res chain seq x y z
N MET A 1 -11.77 4.70 11.32
CA MET A 1 -10.72 5.11 10.37
C MET A 1 -9.35 4.59 10.77
N ASN A 2 -8.82 4.86 11.98
CA ASN A 2 -7.47 4.38 12.38
C ASN A 2 -7.24 2.87 12.20
N GLY A 3 -8.16 2.01 12.66
CA GLY A 3 -8.01 0.57 12.43
C GLY A 3 -8.07 0.15 10.95
N ALA A 4 -8.74 0.94 10.10
CA ALA A 4 -8.73 0.71 8.66
C ALA A 4 -7.40 1.14 8.03
N LEU A 5 -6.84 2.25 8.50
CA LEU A 5 -5.51 2.71 8.10
C LEU A 5 -4.43 1.71 8.50
N ASP A 6 -4.52 1.11 9.69
CA ASP A 6 -3.57 0.09 10.13
C ASP A 6 -3.60 -1.14 9.21
N VAL A 7 -4.80 -1.60 8.82
CA VAL A 7 -4.94 -2.67 7.82
C VAL A 7 -4.31 -2.29 6.49
N VAL A 8 -4.62 -1.10 5.95
CA VAL A 8 -4.03 -0.65 4.69
C VAL A 8 -2.51 -0.53 4.79
N ASN A 9 -2.00 -0.02 5.90
CA ASN A 9 -0.57 0.08 6.18
C ASN A 9 0.12 -1.28 6.08
N GLU A 10 -0.43 -2.30 6.74
CA GLU A 10 0.13 -3.66 6.71
C GLU A 10 0.17 -4.27 5.30
N GLU A 11 -0.78 -3.89 4.43
CA GLU A 11 -0.88 -4.38 3.05
C GLU A 11 -0.21 -3.45 2.02
N SER A 12 0.30 -2.28 2.45
CA SER A 12 0.71 -1.19 1.55
C SER A 12 2.05 -1.41 0.85
N VAL A 13 2.82 -2.42 1.26
CA VAL A 13 4.14 -2.69 0.68
C VAL A 13 4.23 -4.14 0.20
N PRO A 14 3.85 -4.43 -1.05
CA PRO A 14 3.62 -5.79 -1.54
C PRO A 14 4.90 -6.60 -1.82
N ILE A 15 6.08 -5.95 -1.88
CA ILE A 15 7.40 -6.59 -2.11
C ILE A 15 8.24 -6.64 -0.83
N VAL A 16 7.68 -6.25 0.33
CA VAL A 16 8.28 -6.60 1.62
C VAL A 16 8.08 -8.10 1.74
N GLY A 17 9.10 -8.86 1.33
CA GLY A 17 9.05 -10.30 1.31
C GLY A 17 8.57 -10.83 2.66
N ILE A 18 8.13 -12.08 2.64
CA ILE A 18 7.67 -12.92 3.77
C ILE A 18 8.60 -12.85 5.02
N PHE A 19 9.76 -12.18 4.93
CA PHE A 19 10.81 -12.02 5.93
C PHE A 19 11.11 -10.58 6.43
N ALA A 20 10.53 -9.52 5.85
CA ALA A 20 10.92 -8.14 6.18
C ALA A 20 10.01 -7.44 7.23
N GLY A 21 9.04 -8.18 7.78
CA GLY A 21 8.16 -7.72 8.85
C GLY A 21 7.07 -6.75 8.37
N GLN A 22 6.31 -6.20 9.30
CA GLN A 22 5.25 -5.23 8.99
C GLN A 22 5.85 -3.89 8.55
N PRO A 23 5.26 -3.21 7.54
CA PRO A 23 5.60 -1.83 7.20
C PRO A 23 5.55 -0.91 8.41
N LYS A 24 6.57 -0.06 8.53
CA LYS A 24 6.74 0.89 9.63
C LYS A 24 7.15 2.25 9.10
N ASP A 25 6.76 3.28 9.82
CA ASP A 25 7.12 4.66 9.51
C ASP A 25 8.64 4.85 9.43
N GLY A 26 9.09 5.61 8.43
CA GLY A 26 10.49 5.92 8.16
C GLY A 26 11.13 5.10 7.03
N ARG A 27 12.47 5.06 7.01
CA ARG A 27 13.22 4.41 5.93
C ARG A 27 13.15 2.89 6.04
N MET A 28 12.85 2.25 4.92
CA MET A 28 12.83 0.79 4.76
C MET A 28 13.66 0.37 3.55
N VAL A 29 14.11 -0.87 3.52
CA VAL A 29 14.78 -1.47 2.36
C VAL A 29 14.01 -2.72 1.97
N LEU A 30 13.45 -2.70 0.77
CA LEU A 30 12.71 -3.81 0.19
C LEU A 30 13.67 -4.86 -0.37
N LEU A 31 13.11 -6.00 -0.78
CA LEU A 31 13.87 -7.08 -1.41
C LEU A 31 14.69 -6.55 -2.60
N GLY A 32 15.93 -7.04 -2.73
CA GLY A 32 16.82 -6.61 -3.81
C GLY A 32 17.50 -5.26 -3.57
N ASN A 33 17.63 -4.81 -2.31
CA ASN A 33 18.24 -3.53 -1.95
C ASN A 33 17.50 -2.33 -2.56
N ASN A 34 16.18 -2.34 -2.44
CA ASN A 34 15.30 -1.32 -2.98
C ASN A 34 14.83 -0.37 -1.86
N PRO A 35 15.53 0.74 -1.59
CA PRO A 35 15.20 1.62 -0.47
C PRO A 35 13.96 2.48 -0.73
N ILE A 36 13.10 2.60 0.29
CA ILE A 36 11.94 3.49 0.30
C ILE A 36 11.88 4.29 1.60
N THR A 37 11.15 5.40 1.59
CA THR A 37 10.64 6.08 2.78
C THR A 37 9.16 5.79 2.86
N HIS A 38 8.74 5.17 3.96
CA HIS A 38 7.37 4.84 4.24
C HIS A 38 6.79 5.86 5.24
N VAL A 39 5.63 6.43 4.97
CA VAL A 39 5.01 7.45 5.83
C VAL A 39 3.57 7.10 6.16
N ILE A 40 3.23 7.09 7.45
CA ILE A 40 1.87 6.85 7.94
C ILE A 40 1.28 8.17 8.43
N ASP A 41 0.52 8.84 7.58
CA ASP A 41 -0.21 10.06 7.93
C ASP A 41 -1.59 9.72 8.50
N ARG A 42 -1.69 9.78 9.84
CA ARG A 42 -2.94 9.49 10.55
C ARG A 42 -3.94 10.65 10.53
N GLU A 43 -3.50 11.87 10.23
CA GLU A 43 -4.38 13.03 10.14
C GLU A 43 -5.17 12.98 8.83
N ASN A 44 -4.49 12.67 7.72
CA ASN A 44 -5.09 12.57 6.39
C ASN A 44 -5.46 11.13 5.97
N PHE A 45 -5.33 10.17 6.88
CA PHE A 45 -5.56 8.73 6.64
C PHE A 45 -4.90 8.20 5.36
N THR A 46 -3.63 8.54 5.22
CA THR A 46 -2.85 8.29 4.01
C THR A 46 -1.57 7.55 4.36
N VAL A 47 -1.21 6.56 3.53
CA VAL A 47 0.06 5.85 3.58
C VAL A 47 0.85 6.18 2.32
N TRP A 48 2.11 6.57 2.48
CA TRP A 48 3.00 6.89 1.37
C TRP A 48 4.17 5.92 1.31
N ASN A 49 4.52 5.50 0.10
CA ASN A 49 5.74 4.78 -0.21
C ASN A 49 6.54 5.58 -1.22
N ILE A 50 7.64 6.20 -0.78
CA ILE A 50 8.46 7.11 -1.58
C ILE A 50 9.79 6.42 -1.89
N THR A 51 10.03 6.07 -3.15
CA THR A 51 11.30 5.45 -3.56
C THR A 51 12.49 6.37 -3.29
N GLN A 52 13.60 5.81 -2.84
CA GLN A 52 14.85 6.53 -2.58
C GLN A 52 15.88 6.24 -3.67
N GLU A 53 16.95 7.02 -3.73
CA GLU A 53 18.09 6.73 -4.60
C GLU A 53 18.60 5.29 -4.36
N GLY A 54 18.83 4.56 -5.46
CA GLY A 54 19.17 3.14 -5.44
C GLY A 54 17.98 2.18 -5.58
N HIS A 55 16.74 2.68 -5.59
CA HIS A 55 15.56 1.87 -5.90
C HIS A 55 15.33 1.80 -7.42
N ASP A 56 14.97 0.62 -7.93
CA ASP A 56 14.83 0.33 -9.37
C ASP A 56 13.83 1.25 -10.09
N PHE A 57 12.80 1.67 -9.35
CA PHE A 57 11.73 2.54 -9.81
C PHE A 57 11.87 4.01 -9.36
N HIS A 58 13.04 4.41 -8.87
CA HIS A 58 13.28 5.81 -8.51
C HIS A 58 13.44 6.71 -9.75
N PRO A 59 12.89 7.95 -9.75
CA PRO A 59 11.98 8.50 -8.75
C PRO A 59 10.52 8.07 -8.97
N GLY A 60 9.88 7.68 -7.87
CA GLY A 60 8.50 7.22 -7.80
C GLY A 60 7.94 7.28 -6.39
N THR A 61 6.62 7.41 -6.30
CA THR A 61 5.84 7.50 -5.06
C THR A 61 4.51 6.76 -5.25
N VAL A 62 4.04 6.08 -4.22
CA VAL A 62 2.70 5.49 -4.16
C VAL A 62 1.97 6.04 -2.95
N ARG A 63 0.74 6.46 -3.16
CA ARG A 63 -0.18 6.96 -2.14
C ARG A 63 -1.35 6.01 -2.00
N HIS A 64 -1.61 5.54 -0.79
CA HIS A 64 -2.86 4.88 -0.42
C HIS A 64 -3.64 5.80 0.50
N GLN A 65 -4.87 6.17 0.14
CA GLN A 65 -5.67 7.12 0.91
C GLN A 65 -7.03 6.52 1.24
N LEU A 66 -7.45 6.65 2.49
CA LEU A 66 -8.78 6.28 2.93
C LEU A 66 -9.70 7.50 2.99
N SER A 67 -10.87 7.38 2.41
CA SER A 67 -11.97 8.34 2.53
C SER A 67 -13.25 7.66 3.01
N ILE A 68 -14.21 8.44 3.48
CA ILE A 68 -15.59 7.96 3.71
C ILE A 68 -16.47 8.55 2.62
N GLU A 69 -17.12 7.69 1.85
CA GLU A 69 -18.04 8.09 0.78
C GLU A 69 -19.34 7.32 0.95
N ASN A 70 -20.46 8.03 1.10
CA ASN A 70 -21.80 7.45 1.29
C ASN A 70 -21.88 6.41 2.43
N GLY A 71 -21.11 6.60 3.51
CA GLY A 71 -21.06 5.68 4.66
C GLY A 71 -20.14 4.47 4.47
N TYR A 72 -19.47 4.35 3.33
CA TYR A 72 -18.48 3.30 3.07
C TYR A 72 -17.07 3.86 3.20
N ILE A 73 -16.14 3.00 3.65
CA ILE A 73 -14.72 3.30 3.59
C ILE A 73 -14.24 2.98 2.17
N VAL A 74 -13.66 3.97 1.49
CA VAL A 74 -13.09 3.82 0.16
C VAL A 74 -11.57 3.91 0.27
N LEU A 75 -10.87 2.97 -0.38
CA LEU A 75 -9.43 2.99 -0.53
C LEU A 75 -9.10 3.49 -1.94
N PHE A 76 -8.42 4.63 -2.02
CA PHE A 76 -7.84 5.15 -3.24
C PHE A 76 -6.34 4.81 -3.29
N THR A 77 -5.82 4.47 -4.46
CA THR A 77 -4.38 4.25 -4.65
C THR A 77 -3.91 4.93 -5.91
N GLU A 78 -2.84 5.71 -5.78
CA GLU A 78 -2.23 6.45 -6.88
C GLU A 78 -0.72 6.19 -6.86
N GLY A 79 -0.19 5.78 -8.01
CA GLY A 79 1.25 5.70 -8.25
C GLY A 79 1.68 6.86 -9.15
N LEU A 80 2.68 7.62 -8.72
CA LEU A 80 3.32 8.68 -9.49
C LEU A 80 4.79 8.32 -9.66
N GLY A 81 5.31 8.30 -10.88
CA GLY A 81 6.72 8.04 -11.11
C GLY A 81 7.15 8.44 -12.51
N THR A 82 8.40 8.87 -12.64
CA THR A 82 9.01 9.24 -13.92
C THR A 82 10.22 8.36 -14.26
N GLY A 83 10.41 7.28 -13.51
CA GLY A 83 11.50 6.32 -13.71
C GLY A 83 11.47 5.64 -15.09
N ASN A 84 12.57 5.00 -15.46
CA ASN A 84 12.88 4.52 -16.81
C ASN A 84 11.98 3.40 -17.36
N TYR A 85 10.99 2.91 -16.59
CA TYR A 85 10.15 1.76 -16.95
C TYR A 85 8.64 2.03 -16.72
N PRO A 86 8.02 2.96 -17.46
CA PRO A 86 6.62 3.33 -17.28
C PRO A 86 5.64 2.15 -17.50
N ASP A 87 5.89 1.28 -18.48
CA ASP A 87 5.01 0.13 -18.76
C ASP A 87 5.11 -0.95 -17.68
N LEU A 88 6.32 -1.17 -17.15
CA LEU A 88 6.56 -2.09 -16.04
C LEU A 88 5.95 -1.54 -14.74
N ASN A 89 6.04 -0.22 -14.52
CA ASN A 89 5.38 0.46 -13.40
C ASN A 89 3.85 0.29 -13.44
N ASN A 90 3.24 0.39 -14.62
CA ASN A 90 1.79 0.23 -14.74
C ASN A 90 1.37 -1.23 -14.55
N PHE A 91 2.07 -2.20 -15.14
CA PHE A 91 1.71 -3.62 -15.01
C PHE A 91 2.00 -4.19 -13.62
N ILE A 92 3.18 -3.90 -13.07
CA ILE A 92 3.55 -4.32 -11.72
C ILE A 92 2.72 -3.54 -10.69
N GLY A 93 2.52 -2.24 -10.90
CA GLY A 93 1.67 -1.42 -10.04
C GLY A 93 0.25 -1.95 -9.95
N ASP A 94 -0.41 -2.20 -11.09
CA ASP A 94 -1.78 -2.71 -11.11
C ASP A 94 -1.89 -4.06 -10.39
N ARG A 95 -0.98 -5.01 -10.69
CA ARG A 95 -1.03 -6.34 -10.07
C ARG A 95 -0.70 -6.32 -8.58
N LEU A 96 0.32 -5.56 -8.17
CA LEU A 96 0.75 -5.51 -6.78
C LEU A 96 -0.21 -4.71 -5.91
N PHE A 97 -0.72 -3.58 -6.38
CA PHE A 97 -1.64 -2.76 -5.60
C PHE A 97 -3.07 -3.28 -5.65
N SER A 98 -3.48 -4.02 -6.68
CA SER A 98 -4.71 -4.82 -6.63
C SER A 98 -4.72 -5.80 -5.46
N HIS A 99 -3.55 -6.37 -5.11
CA HIS A 99 -3.44 -7.24 -3.94
C HIS A 99 -3.70 -6.48 -2.63
N THR A 100 -3.13 -5.29 -2.48
CA THR A 100 -3.38 -4.39 -1.34
C THR A 100 -4.87 -4.10 -1.18
N HIS A 101 -5.57 -3.82 -2.28
CA HIS A 101 -7.02 -3.57 -2.27
C HIS A 101 -7.81 -4.80 -1.84
N VAL A 102 -7.56 -5.97 -2.44
CA VAL A 102 -8.28 -7.21 -2.12
C VAL A 102 -8.06 -7.62 -0.67
N ASN A 103 -6.82 -7.55 -0.17
CA ASN A 103 -6.53 -7.93 1.21
C ASN A 103 -7.11 -6.94 2.21
N SER A 104 -6.97 -5.63 1.95
CA SER A 104 -7.58 -4.60 2.79
C SER A 104 -9.10 -4.76 2.84
N GLN A 105 -9.74 -5.02 1.69
CA GLN A 105 -11.17 -5.27 1.64
C GLN A 105 -11.57 -6.52 2.41
N ARG A 106 -10.85 -7.64 2.31
CA ARG A 106 -11.13 -8.87 3.06
C ARG A 106 -11.00 -8.69 4.57
N ARG A 107 -10.08 -7.84 5.01
CA ARG A 107 -9.81 -7.57 6.43
C ARG A 107 -10.76 -6.52 7.01
N LEU A 108 -11.26 -5.59 6.19
CA LEU A 108 -12.16 -4.50 6.62
C LEU A 108 -13.64 -4.79 6.39
N SER A 109 -13.97 -5.53 5.34
CA SER A 109 -15.33 -6.04 5.17
C SER A 109 -15.49 -7.26 6.07
N PRO A 110 -16.53 -7.32 6.91
CA PRO A 110 -16.91 -8.59 7.51
C PRO A 110 -17.33 -9.52 6.36
N VAL A 111 -16.38 -10.35 5.89
CA VAL A 111 -16.70 -11.49 5.05
C VAL A 111 -17.73 -12.31 5.83
N TYR A 112 -18.94 -12.41 5.27
CA TYR A 112 -19.94 -13.44 5.51
C TYR A 112 -19.55 -14.43 6.63
N ARG A 113 -20.00 -14.17 7.87
CA ARG A 113 -20.04 -15.24 8.88
C ARG A 113 -21.13 -16.19 8.40
N PRO A 114 -20.86 -17.46 8.04
CA PRO A 114 -21.93 -18.40 7.83
C PRO A 114 -22.72 -18.45 9.14
N ILE A 115 -23.99 -18.06 9.08
CA ILE A 115 -24.94 -18.37 10.15
C ILE A 115 -24.97 -19.90 10.16
N GLY A 116 -24.54 -20.50 11.26
CA GLY A 116 -24.61 -21.94 11.43
C GLY A 116 -26.03 -22.44 11.19
N TYR A 117 -26.13 -23.62 10.60
CA TYR A 117 -27.26 -24.53 10.82
C TYR A 117 -26.86 -25.51 11.92
#